data_AF-Q0W9Q5-F1
#
_entry.id   AF-Q0W9Q5-F1
#
_cell.length_a   1.000
_cell.length_b   1.000
_cell.length_c   1.000
_cell.angle_alpha   90.00
_cell.angle_beta   90.00
_cell.angle_gamma   90.00
#
_symmetry.space_group_name_H-M   'P 1'
#
loop_
_entity.id
_entity.type
_entity.pdbx_description
1 polymer ?
#
loop_
_entity_poly.entity_id
_entity_poly.type
_entity_poly.pdbx_seq_one_letter_code
_entity_poly.pdbx_strand_id
1 'polypeptide(L)' 'MRFLHIFLTALFTIFQVLPDSTWALNFERPCYLRGGICLKQGTPRCEPFRGPCRAFTVCCKIKRS' A
#
# COMPACT_ATOMS: atom_id res chain seq x y z
N MET A 1 -36.24 21.28 8.13
CA MET A 1 -35.97 19.82 8.12
C MET A 1 -35.92 19.21 6.72
N ARG A 2 -36.85 19.52 5.81
CA ARG A 2 -36.86 18.94 4.44
C ARG A 2 -35.65 19.35 3.58
N PHE A 3 -35.25 20.62 3.64
CA PHE A 3 -34.09 21.12 2.89
C PHE A 3 -32.77 20.51 3.35
N LEU A 4 -32.60 20.33 4.67
CA LEU A 4 -31.43 19.66 5.24
C LEU A 4 -31.33 18.20 4.77
N HIS A 5 -32.47 17.50 4.76
CA HIS A 5 -32.52 16.13 4.26
C HIS A 5 -32.15 16.03 2.79
N ILE A 6 -32.67 16.94 1.95
CA ILE A 6 -32.35 17.00 0.50
C ILE A 6 -30.85 17.24 0.31
N PHE A 7 -30.29 18.20 1.04
CA PHE A 7 -28.87 18.54 0.97
C PHE A 7 -27.97 17.37 1.39
N LEU A 8 -28.34 16.67 2.47
CA LEU A 8 -27.63 15.46 2.93
C LEU A 8 -27.69 14.34 1.89
N THR A 9 -28.86 14.06 1.31
CA THR A 9 -28.98 13.03 0.26
C THR A 9 -28.17 13.37 -0.99
N ALA A 10 -28.15 14.65 -1.41
CA ALA A 10 -27.36 15.08 -2.56
C ALA A 10 -25.85 14.98 -2.30
N LEU A 11 -25.40 15.33 -1.09
CA LEU A 11 -24.01 15.18 -0.68
C LEU A 11 -23.59 13.70 -0.66
N PHE A 12 -24.47 12.83 -0.16
CA PHE A 12 -24.22 11.39 -0.06
C PHE A 12 -24.16 10.72 -1.44
N THR A 13 -25.03 11.12 -2.37
CA THR A 13 -24.98 10.60 -3.75
C THR A 13 -23.73 11.09 -4.49
N ILE A 14 -23.28 12.32 -4.27
CA ILE A 14 -22.00 12.81 -4.80
C ILE A 14 -20.82 11.99 -4.24
N PHE A 15 -20.81 11.68 -2.95
CA PHE A 15 -19.78 10.84 -2.32
C PHE A 15 -19.79 9.38 -2.81
N GLN A 16 -20.95 8.84 -3.20
CA GLN A 16 -21.06 7.50 -3.77
C GLN A 16 -20.56 7.43 -5.23
N VAL A 17 -20.71 8.52 -5.98
CA VAL A 17 -20.26 8.63 -7.37
C VAL A 17 -18.78 9.03 -7.49
N LEU A 18 -18.21 9.66 -6.46
CA LEU A 18 -16.77 9.90 -6.38
C LEU A 18 -16.08 8.55 -6.10
N PRO A 19 -15.43 7.95 -7.10
CA PRO A 19 -15.05 6.56 -7.08
C PRO A 19 -13.95 6.36 -6.04
N ASP A 20 -14.00 5.25 -5.31
CA ASP A 20 -12.81 4.53 -4.88
C ASP A 20 -11.70 5.29 -4.14
N SER A 21 -11.97 6.47 -3.57
CA SER A 21 -10.97 7.20 -2.78
C SER A 21 -10.63 6.47 -1.48
N THR A 22 -11.41 5.45 -1.12
CA THR A 22 -11.13 4.51 -0.03
C THR A 22 -10.37 3.25 -0.47
N TRP A 23 -10.11 3.03 -1.77
CA TRP A 23 -9.70 1.70 -2.27
C TRP A 23 -8.35 1.67 -2.99
N ALA A 24 -7.36 2.38 -2.47
CA ALA A 24 -5.97 2.07 -2.79
C ALA A 24 -5.01 2.52 -1.70
N LEU A 25 -5.36 2.32 -0.43
CA LEU A 25 -4.33 1.91 0.52
C LEU A 25 -3.92 0.48 0.15
N ASN A 26 -3.37 0.28 -1.06
CA ASN A 26 -2.53 -0.84 -1.39
C ASN A 26 -1.25 -0.66 -0.56
N PHE A 27 -1.39 -0.81 0.76
CA PHE A 27 -0.28 -1.10 1.65
C PHE A 27 0.18 -2.49 1.25
N GLU A 28 0.88 -2.55 0.12
CA GLU A 28 1.51 -3.76 -0.32
C GLU A 28 2.38 -4.23 0.83
N ARG A 29 2.10 -5.45 1.31
CA ARG A 29 2.63 -5.92 2.59
C ARG A 29 4.16 -5.80 2.58
N PRO A 30 4.78 -5.02 3.48
CA PRO A 30 6.20 -4.71 3.42
C PRO A 30 7.08 -5.95 3.49
N CYS A 31 8.27 -5.86 2.88
CA CYS A 31 9.20 -6.98 2.70
C CYS A 31 9.44 -7.82 3.97
N TYR A 32 9.61 -7.16 5.12
CA TYR A 32 9.88 -7.83 6.41
C TYR A 32 8.72 -8.72 6.89
N LEU A 33 7.47 -8.37 6.57
CA LEU A 33 6.30 -9.19 6.90
C LEU A 33 6.14 -10.39 5.95
N ARG A 34 6.89 -10.43 4.84
CA ARG A 34 6.90 -11.56 3.90
C ARG A 34 8.08 -12.52 4.14
N GLY A 35 8.88 -12.28 5.18
CA GLY A 35 10.08 -13.07 5.49
C GLY A 35 11.32 -12.66 4.70
N GLY A 36 11.32 -11.46 4.10
CA GLY A 36 12.51 -10.84 3.53
C GLY A 36 13.13 -9.80 4.46
N ILE A 37 14.20 -9.16 4.01
CA ILE A 37 14.86 -8.03 4.68
C ILE A 37 15.14 -6.94 3.64
N CYS A 38 14.98 -5.67 4.04
CA CYS A 38 15.33 -4.54 3.18
C CYS A 38 16.83 -4.25 3.31
N LEU A 39 17.57 -4.37 2.21
CA LEU A 39 19.01 -4.10 2.17
C LEU A 39 19.32 -3.02 1.12
N LYS A 40 20.48 -2.36 1.24
CA LYS A 40 20.92 -1.37 0.26
C LYS A 40 21.17 -2.06 -1.09
N GLN A 41 20.81 -1.40 -2.19
CA GLN A 41 21.13 -1.89 -3.54
C GLN A 41 22.65 -2.14 -3.67
N GLY A 42 23.03 -3.30 -4.22
CA GLY A 42 24.42 -3.73 -4.32
C GLY A 42 24.94 -4.56 -3.14
N THR A 43 24.10 -4.90 -2.15
CA THR A 43 24.48 -5.81 -1.06
C THR A 43 24.76 -7.22 -1.62
N PRO A 44 25.97 -7.79 -1.42
CA PRO A 44 26.29 -9.13 -1.92
C PRO A 44 25.44 -10.19 -1.20
N ARG A 45 25.15 -11.31 -1.89
CA ARG A 45 24.30 -12.42 -1.39
C ARG A 45 22.83 -12.06 -1.13
N CYS A 46 22.34 -10.95 -1.69
CA CYS A 46 20.91 -10.66 -1.73
C CYS A 46 20.25 -11.44 -2.89
N GLU A 47 19.34 -12.36 -2.56
CA GLU A 47 18.42 -12.89 -3.56
C GLU A 47 17.22 -11.94 -3.72
N PRO A 48 16.89 -11.49 -4.95
CA PRO A 48 15.76 -10.61 -5.19
C PRO A 48 14.46 -11.23 -4.66
N PHE A 49 13.73 -10.48 -3.83
CA PHE A 49 12.47 -10.91 -3.25
C PHE A 49 11.36 -9.89 -3.51
N ARG A 50 10.11 -10.35 -3.59
CA ARG A 50 8.96 -9.47 -3.86
C ARG A 50 8.49 -8.79 -2.58
N GLY A 51 8.50 -7.46 -2.57
CA GLY A 51 7.84 -6.65 -1.57
C GLY A 51 8.40 -5.23 -1.53
N PRO A 52 7.61 -4.25 -1.07
CA PRO A 52 8.07 -2.89 -0.98
C PRO A 52 9.06 -2.73 0.17
N CYS A 53 10.10 -1.96 -0.11
CA CYS A 53 11.06 -1.44 0.84
C CYS A 53 11.12 0.09 0.69
N ARG A 54 11.73 0.79 1.66
CA ARG A 54 11.90 2.25 1.57
C ARG A 54 12.85 2.61 0.43
N ALA A 55 12.85 3.87 0.00
CA ALA A 55 13.70 4.36 -1.08
C ALA A 55 15.17 3.90 -0.91
N PHE A 56 15.82 3.55 -2.02
CA PHE A 56 17.21 3.06 -2.09
C PHE A 56 17.49 1.70 -1.41
N THR A 57 16.45 0.98 -0.99
CA THR A 57 16.56 -0.37 -0.47
C THR A 57 15.76 -1.36 -1.30
N VAL A 58 16.28 -2.58 -1.42
CA VAL A 58 15.67 -3.68 -2.17
C VAL A 58 15.26 -4.78 -1.20
N CYS A 59 14.16 -5.46 -1.50
CA CYS A 59 13.69 -6.59 -0.72
C CYS A 59 14.52 -7.83 -1.07
N CYS A 60 15.18 -8.39 -0.07
CA CYS A 60 16.09 -9.52 -0.20
C CYS A 60 15.63 -10.72 0.63
N LYS A 61 15.82 -11.94 0.12
CA LYS A 61 15.70 -13.16 0.94
C LYS A 61 17.10 -13.58 1.38
N ILE A 62 17.24 -13.90 2.68
CA ILE A 62 18.49 -14.50 3.18
C ILE A 62 18.50 -15.95 2.72
N LYS A 63 19.40 -16.29 1.79
CA LYS A 63 19.67 -17.68 1.43
C LYS A 63 20.35 -18.34 2.63
N ARG A 64 19.65 -19.21 3.35
CA ARG A 64 20.30 -20.09 4.32
C ARG A 64 21.18 -21.04 3.52
N SER A 65 22.49 -20.96 3.72
CA SER A 65 23.48 -21.83 3.08
C SER A 65 23.30 -23.28 3.51
#